data_AF-A0A9P3GB66-F1
#
_entry.id   AF-A0A9P3GB66-F1
#
_cell.length_a   1.000
_cell.length_b   1.000
_cell.length_c   1.000
_cell.angle_alpha   90.00
_cell.angle_beta   90.00
_cell.angle_gamma   90.00
#
_symmetry.space_group_name_H-M   'P 1'
#
loop_
_entity.id
_entity.type
_entity.pdbx_description
1 polymer ?
#
loop_
_entity_poly.entity_id
_entity_poly.type
_entity_poly.pdbx_seq_one_letter_code
_entity_poly.pdbx_strand_id
1 'polypeptide(L)' 'MEQADDHHDVAHRGLGAMLPRDANGVVDPALRVYGTRNLRAVDIPVALLYFALHTQGVVYAVAEKAADMIEDEQVEKL' A
#
# COMPACT_ATOMS: atom_id res chain seq x y z
N MET A 1 32.40 20.10 -1.53
CA MET A 1 32.39 18.64 -1.35
C MET A 1 31.52 18.38 -0.14
N GLU A 2 30.21 18.44 -0.34
CA GLU A 2 29.23 17.88 0.59
C GLU A 2 27.99 17.63 -0.28
N GLN A 3 28.11 16.59 -1.10
CA GLN A 3 26.94 15.97 -1.70
C GLN A 3 26.19 15.38 -0.52
N ALA A 4 25.09 16.03 -0.15
CA ALA A 4 24.10 15.43 0.72
C ALA A 4 23.67 14.13 0.06
N ASP A 5 24.07 13.04 0.70
CA ASP A 5 23.81 11.67 0.31
C ASP A 5 22.33 11.40 0.59
N ASP A 6 21.44 11.95 -0.26
CA ASP A 6 19.97 11.83 -0.15
C ASP A 6 19.50 10.45 -0.67
N HIS A 7 20.31 9.41 -0.42
CA HIS A 7 20.14 8.04 -0.89
C HIS A 7 19.28 7.17 0.05
N HIS A 8 18.57 7.76 1.02
CA HIS A 8 17.83 6.98 2.03
C HIS A 8 16.36 6.66 1.68
N ASP A 9 15.73 7.31 0.69
CA ASP A 9 14.26 7.22 0.51
C ASP A 9 13.75 6.80 -0.89
N VAL A 10 14.58 6.14 -1.71
CA VAL A 10 14.17 5.71 -3.07
C VAL A 10 13.18 4.55 -3.11
N ALA A 11 12.95 3.84 -2.00
CA ALA A 11 12.06 2.68 -2.00
C ALA A 11 10.55 3.01 -1.90
N HIS A 12 10.15 4.25 -1.55
CA HIS A 12 8.77 4.54 -1.14
C HIS A 12 7.97 5.43 -2.09
N ARG A 13 8.60 6.09 -3.07
CA ARG A 13 7.95 7.16 -3.86
C ARG A 13 7.11 6.74 -5.09
N GLY A 14 6.79 5.46 -5.27
CA GLY A 14 6.01 5.06 -6.47
C GLY A 14 5.26 3.73 -6.41
N LEU A 15 5.45 2.92 -5.36
CA LEU A 15 4.97 1.54 -5.31
C LEU A 15 3.64 1.38 -4.53
N GLY A 16 2.90 2.47 -4.28
CA GLY A 16 1.63 2.37 -3.56
C GLY A 16 1.75 2.24 -2.03
N ALA A 17 2.79 2.82 -1.42
CA ALA A 17 3.05 2.67 0.02
C ALA A 17 1.84 3.05 0.91
N MET A 18 1.51 2.19 1.87
CA MET A 18 0.51 2.45 2.91
C MET A 18 1.13 3.25 4.05
N LEU A 19 1.29 4.56 3.83
CA LEU A 19 1.84 5.51 4.80
C LEU A 19 0.87 6.69 5.02
N PRO A 20 1.06 7.47 6.10
CA PRO A 20 0.46 8.79 6.20
C PRO A 20 0.72 9.64 4.95
N ARG A 21 -0.27 10.42 4.53
CA ARG A 21 -0.21 11.21 3.30
C ARG A 21 0.90 12.28 3.33
N ASP A 22 1.19 12.82 4.51
CA ASP A 22 2.29 13.76 4.78
C ASP A 22 3.68 13.10 4.72
N ALA A 23 3.76 11.78 4.89
CA ALA A 23 4.95 10.96 4.71
C ALA A 23 5.04 10.33 3.30
N ASN A 24 4.47 10.99 2.28
CA ASN A 24 4.43 10.52 0.90
C ASN A 24 3.68 9.18 0.69
N GLY A 25 2.75 8.82 1.57
CA GLY A 25 1.87 7.67 1.38
C GLY A 25 0.95 7.82 0.16
N VAL A 26 0.66 6.70 -0.49
CA VAL A 26 -0.19 6.63 -1.69
C VAL A 26 -1.59 6.10 -1.36
N VAL A 27 -1.68 5.17 -0.41
CA VAL A 27 -2.94 4.58 0.04
C VAL A 27 -3.13 4.70 1.55
N ASP A 28 -4.39 4.71 1.98
CA ASP A 28 -4.78 4.62 3.38
C ASP A 28 -4.82 3.16 3.88
N PRO A 29 -5.07 2.91 5.18
CA PRO A 29 -5.19 1.54 5.72
C PRO A 29 -6.33 0.69 5.13
N ALA A 30 -7.28 1.29 4.42
CA ALA A 30 -8.34 0.60 3.67
C ALA A 30 -7.93 0.37 2.20
N LEU A 31 -6.66 0.58 1.86
CA LEU A 31 -6.06 0.44 0.53
C LEU A 31 -6.61 1.42 -0.51
N ARG A 32 -7.27 2.50 -0.08
CA ARG A 32 -7.85 3.51 -0.97
C ARG A 32 -6.78 4.50 -1.40
N VAL A 33 -6.73 4.81 -2.70
CA VAL A 33 -5.76 5.77 -3.23
C VAL A 33 -6.18 7.19 -2.85
N TYR A 34 -5.27 7.92 -2.18
CA TYR A 34 -5.53 9.31 -1.78
C TYR A 34 -5.91 10.18 -2.99
N GLY A 35 -6.94 11.02 -2.84
CA GLY A 35 -7.43 11.90 -3.90
C GLY A 35 -8.37 11.23 -4.90
N THR A 36 -8.71 9.96 -4.70
CA THR A 36 -9.69 9.23 -5.53
C THR A 36 -10.90 8.82 -4.68
N ARG A 37 -11.99 8.38 -5.32
CA ARG A 37 -13.25 8.01 -4.63
C ARG A 37 -13.62 6.53 -4.72
N ASN A 38 -13.06 5.79 -5.69
CA ASN A 38 -13.42 4.39 -5.93
C ASN A 38 -12.26 3.61 -6.57
N LEU A 39 -11.03 3.93 -6.18
CA LEU A 39 -9.83 3.25 -6.65
C LEU A 39 -9.04 2.74 -5.45
N ARG A 40 -8.61 1.48 -5.53
CA ARG A 40 -7.72 0.85 -4.55
C ARG A 40 -6.50 0.27 -5.25
N ALA A 41 -5.38 0.25 -4.53
CA ALA A 41 -4.17 -0.43 -4.98
C ALA A 41 -3.85 -1.56 -4.01
N VAL A 42 -3.65 -2.77 -4.54
CA VAL A 42 -3.40 -3.99 -3.76
C VAL A 42 -2.16 -4.66 -4.35
N ASP A 43 -1.04 -4.57 -3.65
CA ASP A 43 0.25 -5.13 -4.08
C ASP A 43 1.18 -5.36 -2.86
N ILE A 44 2.25 -6.13 -3.02
CA ILE A 44 3.27 -6.43 -1.99
C ILE A 44 3.87 -5.17 -1.35
N PRO A 45 4.35 -4.15 -2.10
CA PRO A 45 4.95 -2.96 -1.51
C PRO A 45 3.97 -2.09 -0.71
N VAL A 46 2.66 -2.27 -0.88
CA VAL A 46 1.64 -1.59 -0.07
C VAL A 46 1.81 -1.97 1.42
N ALA A 47 2.18 -3.21 1.71
CA ALA A 47 2.30 -3.73 3.07
C ALA A 47 3.62 -3.36 3.79
N LEU A 48 4.53 -2.59 3.16
CA LEU A 48 5.80 -2.13 3.75
C LEU A 48 6.63 -3.24 4.44
N LEU A 49 6.62 -4.47 3.92
CA LEU A 49 7.44 -5.55 4.48
C LEU A 49 8.14 -6.33 3.36
N TYR A 50 9.48 -6.25 3.36
CA TYR A 50 10.30 -7.14 2.56
C TYR A 50 10.40 -8.48 3.29
N PHE A 51 9.65 -9.46 2.81
CA PHE A 51 9.73 -10.82 3.35
C PHE A 51 10.93 -11.57 2.75
N ALA A 52 11.71 -12.26 3.58
CA ALA A 52 12.77 -13.17 3.12
C ALA A 52 12.20 -14.53 2.63
N LEU A 53 11.15 -14.49 1.81
CA LEU A 53 10.43 -15.65 1.29
C LEU A 53 9.79 -15.33 -0.07
N HIS A 54 9.32 -16.38 -0.77
CA HIS A 54 8.61 -16.21 -2.05
C HIS A 54 7.31 -15.42 -1.85
N THR A 55 7.23 -14.25 -2.49
CA THR A 55 6.16 -13.28 -2.28
C THR A 55 4.77 -13.74 -2.71
N GLN A 56 4.66 -14.83 -3.48
CA GLN A 56 3.39 -15.36 -3.97
C GLN A 56 2.37 -15.62 -2.85
N GLY A 57 2.80 -16.24 -1.73
CA GLY A 57 1.90 -16.50 -0.60
C GLY A 57 1.42 -15.21 0.07
N VAL A 58 2.29 -14.21 0.17
CA VAL A 58 1.98 -12.90 0.75
C VAL A 58 0.98 -12.15 -0.12
N VAL A 59 1.17 -12.17 -1.45
CA VAL A 59 0.23 -11.55 -2.40
C VAL A 59 -1.17 -12.12 -2.20
N TYR A 60 -1.31 -13.45 -2.09
CA TYR A 60 -2.62 -14.05 -1.89
C TYR A 60 -3.27 -13.62 -0.56
N ALA A 61 -2.51 -13.61 0.53
CA ALA A 61 -3.04 -13.18 1.83
C ALA A 61 -3.47 -11.70 1.83
N VAL A 62 -2.69 -10.82 1.20
CA VAL A 62 -3.03 -9.40 1.07
C VAL A 62 -4.26 -9.22 0.17
N ALA A 63 -4.35 -9.96 -0.93
CA ALA A 63 -5.50 -9.91 -1.83
C ALA A 63 -6.78 -10.43 -1.15
N GLU A 64 -6.69 -11.51 -0.38
CA GLU A 64 -7.80 -12.05 0.40
C GLU A 64 -8.31 -11.01 1.41
N LYS A 65 -7.40 -10.37 2.15
CA LYS A 65 -7.80 -9.34 3.11
C LYS A 65 -8.39 -8.10 2.44
N ALA A 66 -7.89 -7.72 1.26
CA ALA A 66 -8.43 -6.63 0.48
C ALA A 66 -9.85 -6.93 -0.03
N ALA A 67 -10.13 -8.17 -0.44
CA ALA A 67 -11.46 -8.60 -0.86
C ALA A 67 -12.47 -8.51 0.28
N ASP A 68 -12.10 -9.01 1.46
CA ASP A 68 -12.89 -8.93 2.70
C ASP A 68 -13.27 -7.47 3.04
N MET A 69 -12.30 -6.56 3.02
CA MET A 69 -12.56 -5.12 3.24
C MET A 69 -13.50 -4.49 2.21
N ILE A 70 -13.40 -4.91 0.94
CA ILE A 70 -14.28 -4.39 -0.12
C ILE A 70 -15.69 -4.90 0.09
N GLU A 71 -15.86 -6.18 0.42
CA GLU A 71 -17.16 -6.81 0.67
C GLU A 71 -17.86 -6.17 1.87
N ASP A 72 -17.18 -6.05 3.01
CA ASP A 72 -17.70 -5.41 4.22
C ASP A 72 -18.25 -4.00 3.92
N GLU A 73 -17.49 -3.21 3.17
CA GLU A 73 -17.93 -1.86 2.77
C GLU A 73 -19.08 -1.82 1.76
N GLN A 74 -19.28 -2.87 0.96
CA GLN A 74 -20.47 -2.97 0.10
C GLN A 74 -21.68 -3.38 0.93
N VAL A 75 -21.51 -4.30 1.88
CA VAL A 75 -22.57 -4.74 2.80
C VAL A 75 -23.08 -3.57 3.64
N GLU A 76 -22.20 -2.72 4.16
CA GLU A 76 -22.58 -1.52 4.93
C GLU A 76 -23.38 -0.48 4.11
N LYS A 77 -23.32 -0.53 2.78
CA LYS A 77 -24.03 0.40 1.89
C LYS A 77 -25.44 -0.07 1.51
N LEU A 78 -25.83 -1.28 1.91
CA LEU A 78 -27.15 -1.87 1.71
C LEU A 78 -28.08 -1.56 2.90
#